data_AF-A0AAW2VZU2-F1
#
_entry.id   AF-A0AAW2VZU2-F1
#
_cell.length_a   1.000
_cell.length_b   1.000
_cell.length_c   1.000
_cell.angle_alpha   90.00
_cell.angle_beta   90.00
_cell.angle_gamma   90.00
#
_symmetry.space_group_name_H-M   'P 1'
#
loop_
_entity.id
_entity.type
_entity.pdbx_description
1 polymer ?
#
loop_
_entity_poly.entity_id
_entity_poly.type
_entity_poly.pdbx_seq_one_letter_code
_entity_poly.pdbx_strand_id
1 'polypeptide(L)'
;MPLSLPEGYGSDHKRTKKNIFCDLPNRSMLLIQHNLDVMHIEKNIFDNIFNMVMDIKGKTKDNLNARQDLKSICNRPELELDERRPNVMPKTAYTLSKE
;
A
#
# COMPACT_ATOMS: atom_id res chain seq x y z
N MET A 1 -12.78 22.11 -5.38
CA MET A 1 -14.01 22.14 -4.56
C MET A 1 -13.62 22.22 -3.11
N PRO A 2 -14.14 23.15 -2.30
CA PRO A 2 -13.81 23.20 -0.88
C PRO A 2 -14.53 22.07 -0.16
N LEU A 3 -13.77 21.26 0.57
CA LEU A 3 -14.25 20.18 1.42
C LEU A 3 -15.15 20.77 2.51
N SER A 4 -16.40 20.29 2.60
CA SER A 4 -17.33 20.63 3.68
C SER A 4 -16.69 20.39 5.04
N LEU A 5 -16.85 21.34 5.96
CA LEU A 5 -16.29 21.26 7.32
C LEU A 5 -16.87 20.04 8.07
N PRO A 6 -16.06 19.32 8.84
CA PRO A 6 -16.54 18.20 9.65
C PRO A 6 -17.47 18.68 10.77
N GLU A 7 -18.44 17.83 11.12
CA GLU A 7 -19.47 18.08 12.13
C GLU A 7 -18.83 18.38 13.50
N GLY A 8 -19.25 19.48 14.16
CA GLY A 8 -18.70 19.93 15.44
C GLY A 8 -17.48 20.87 15.37
N TYR A 9 -17.14 21.41 14.19
CA TYR A 9 -16.05 22.39 14.02
C TYR A 9 -16.28 23.66 14.84
N GLY A 10 -15.33 23.98 15.73
CA GLY A 10 -15.35 25.20 16.55
C GLY A 10 -16.14 25.10 17.85
N SER A 11 -16.93 24.03 18.03
CA SER A 11 -17.69 23.71 19.25
C SER A 11 -16.94 22.66 20.07
N ASP A 12 -16.85 21.42 19.58
CA ASP A 12 -16.27 20.30 20.34
C ASP A 12 -14.76 20.14 20.13
N HIS A 13 -14.26 20.59 18.97
CA HIS A 13 -12.83 20.52 18.65
C HIS A 13 -12.45 21.53 17.56
N LYS A 14 -11.19 22.01 17.61
CA LYS A 14 -10.65 23.05 16.69
C LYS A 14 -10.01 22.49 15.41
N ARG A 15 -10.18 21.20 15.10
CA ARG A 15 -9.41 20.54 14.02
C ARG A 15 -10.02 20.85 12.65
N THR A 16 -9.36 21.72 11.89
CA THR A 16 -9.81 22.18 10.56
C THR A 16 -9.39 21.24 9.41
N LYS A 17 -8.38 20.40 9.61
CA LYS A 17 -7.84 19.51 8.56
C LYS A 17 -8.16 18.04 8.86
N LYS A 18 -9.00 17.45 8.01
CA LYS A 18 -9.23 16.00 7.93
C LYS A 18 -8.17 15.41 7.01
N ASN A 19 -7.36 14.46 7.50
CA ASN A 19 -6.41 13.73 6.67
C ASN A 19 -7.08 12.49 6.07
N ILE A 20 -6.58 11.98 4.95
CA ILE A 20 -7.11 10.75 4.30
C ILE A 20 -7.08 9.53 5.23
N PHE A 21 -6.17 9.54 6.21
CA PHE A 21 -6.07 8.51 7.25
C PHE A 21 -7.25 8.53 8.24
N CYS A 22 -8.06 9.59 8.27
CA CYS A 22 -9.33 9.60 9.00
C CYS A 22 -10.39 8.69 8.39
N ASP A 23 -10.27 8.28 7.14
CA ASP A 23 -11.31 7.53 6.43
C ASP A 23 -10.96 6.04 6.27
N LEU A 24 -9.85 5.58 6.86
CA LEU A 24 -9.46 4.18 6.86
C LEU A 24 -10.38 3.33 7.76
N PRO A 25 -10.80 2.12 7.32
CA PRO A 25 -11.71 1.27 8.10
C PRO A 25 -11.17 0.85 9.47
N ASN A 26 -9.85 0.82 9.67
CA ASN A 26 -9.21 0.53 10.97
C ASN A 26 -9.19 1.72 11.96
N ARG A 27 -9.88 2.84 11.67
CA ARG A 27 -9.93 4.02 12.54
C ARG A 27 -10.50 3.71 13.93
N SER A 28 -11.47 2.80 14.03
CA SER A 28 -12.10 2.39 15.29
C SER A 28 -11.16 1.60 16.20
N MET A 29 -10.17 0.90 15.64
CA MET A 29 -9.18 0.12 16.40
C MET A 29 -7.96 0.94 16.81
N LEU A 30 -7.70 2.06 16.13
CA LEU A 30 -6.57 2.94 16.39
C LEU A 30 -7.03 4.12 17.27
N LEU A 31 -7.10 3.88 18.58
CA LEU A 31 -7.54 4.85 19.61
C LEU A 31 -6.81 6.21 19.55
N ILE A 32 -5.62 6.27 18.96
CA ILE A 32 -4.83 7.50 18.80
C ILE A 32 -4.26 7.55 17.37
N GLN A 33 -4.80 8.44 16.53
CA GLN A 33 -4.28 8.71 15.18
C GLN A 33 -2.82 9.21 15.17
N HIS A 34 -2.33 9.68 16.31
CA HIS A 34 -0.97 10.17 16.50
C HIS A 34 0.07 9.08 16.82
N ASN A 35 -0.35 7.83 17.00
CA ASN A 35 0.58 6.71 17.22
C ASN A 35 0.95 5.97 15.94
N LEU A 36 0.46 6.44 14.78
CA LEU A 36 0.95 5.98 13.50
C LEU A 36 2.30 6.64 13.24
N ASP A 37 3.35 5.84 13.35
CA ASP A 37 4.69 6.27 12.97
C ASP A 37 4.78 6.35 11.44
N VAL A 38 4.39 7.51 10.92
CA VAL A 38 4.34 7.80 9.48
C VAL A 38 5.71 7.56 8.84
N MET A 39 6.80 7.89 9.53
CA MET A 39 8.16 7.71 9.01
C MET A 39 8.46 6.23 8.75
N HIS A 40 8.12 5.36 9.70
CA HIS A 40 8.35 3.92 9.53
C HIS A 40 7.40 3.30 8.50
N ILE A 41 6.15 3.80 8.41
CA ILE A 41 5.19 3.36 7.39
C ILE A 41 5.66 3.75 5.99
N GLU A 42 6.03 5.01 5.79
CA GLU A 42 6.55 5.53 4.52
C GLU A 42 7.83 4.80 4.12
N LYS A 43 8.76 4.61 5.05
CA LYS A 43 9.99 3.85 4.80
C LYS A 43 9.70 2.42 4.35
N ASN A 44 8.79 1.72 5.03
CA ASN A 44 8.42 0.36 4.66
C ASN A 44 7.79 0.30 3.26
N ILE A 45 6.88 1.23 2.94
CA ILE A 45 6.26 1.28 1.61
C ILE A 45 7.31 1.58 0.54
N PHE A 46 8.16 2.57 0.77
CA PHE A 46 9.23 2.96 -0.15
C PHE A 46 10.22 1.82 -0.39
N ASP A 47 10.72 1.18 0.67
CA ASP A 47 11.65 0.06 0.57
C ASP A 47 11.04 -1.10 -0.24
N ASN A 48 9.75 -1.40 -0.06
CA ASN A 48 9.07 -2.46 -0.82
C ASN A 48 8.95 -2.11 -2.31
N ILE A 49 8.55 -0.88 -2.63
CA ILE A 49 8.44 -0.41 -4.03
C ILE A 49 9.82 -0.39 -4.68
N PHE A 50 10.82 0.15 -3.99
CA PHE A 50 12.18 0.25 -4.49
C PHE A 50 12.81 -1.12 -4.77
N ASN A 51 12.68 -2.07 -3.83
CA ASN A 51 13.20 -3.43 -4.01
C ASN A 51 12.54 -4.15 -5.19
N MET A 52 11.25 -3.89 -5.43
CA MET A 52 10.50 -4.44 -6.55
C MET A 52 10.94 -3.85 -7.89
N VAL A 53 11.10 -2.53 -7.98
CA VAL A 53 11.59 -1.84 -9.20
C VAL A 53 12.99 -2.29 -9.58
N MET A 54 13.86 -2.47 -8.58
CA MET A 54 15.25 -2.88 -8.77
C MET A 54 15.43 -4.41 -8.91
N ASP A 55 14.35 -5.21 -8.81
CA ASP A 55 14.36 -6.68 -8.87
C ASP A 55 15.46 -7.31 -8.00
N ILE A 56 15.59 -6.82 -6.76
CA ILE A 56 16.61 -7.31 -5.82
C ILE A 56 16.14 -8.63 -5.21
N LYS A 57 16.68 -9.74 -5.74
CA LYS A 57 16.42 -11.09 -5.24
C LYS A 57 16.61 -11.17 -3.73
N GLY A 58 15.59 -11.64 -3.01
CA GLY A 58 15.61 -11.86 -1.56
C GLY A 58 15.25 -10.66 -0.68
N LYS A 59 15.04 -9.47 -1.25
CA LYS A 59 14.55 -8.28 -0.50
C LYS A 59 13.13 -7.88 -0.85
N THR A 60 12.63 -8.30 -2.01
CA THR A 60 11.26 -8.04 -2.43
C THR A 60 10.29 -8.86 -1.58
N LYS A 61 9.21 -8.21 -1.10
CA LYS A 61 8.11 -8.87 -0.37
C LYS A 61 7.08 -9.55 -1.29
N ASP A 62 7.47 -9.78 -2.54
CA ASP A 62 6.64 -10.43 -3.55
C ASP A 62 6.82 -11.94 -3.41
N ASN A 63 5.80 -12.58 -2.85
CA ASN A 63 5.77 -14.00 -2.55
C ASN A 63 4.64 -14.67 -3.35
N LEU A 64 4.67 -16.00 -3.45
CA LEU A 64 3.60 -16.77 -4.13
C LEU A 64 2.20 -16.43 -3.57
N ASN A 65 2.07 -16.33 -2.25
CA ASN A 65 0.81 -15.94 -1.62
C ASN A 65 0.39 -14.51 -2.02
N ALA A 66 1.34 -13.57 -2.07
CA ALA A 66 1.05 -12.20 -2.49
C ALA A 66 0.56 -12.13 -3.94
N ARG A 67 1.04 -13.02 -4.83
CA ARG A 67 0.57 -13.14 -6.21
C ARG A 67 -0.81 -13.83 -6.32
N GLN A 68 -1.13 -14.75 -5.42
CA GLN A 68 -2.48 -15.32 -5.31
C GLN A 68 -3.49 -14.28 -4.83
N ASP A 69 -3.10 -13.46 -3.85
CA ASP A 69 -3.90 -12.32 -3.39
C ASP A 69 -4.06 -11.27 -4.49
N LEU A 70 -3.03 -11.08 -5.32
CA LEU A 70 -3.11 -10.19 -6.48
C LEU A 70 -4.22 -10.63 -7.45
N LYS A 71 -4.36 -11.94 -7.71
CA LYS A 71 -5.45 -12.48 -8.54
C LYS A 71 -6.85 -12.21 -7.95
N SER A 72 -6.98 -12.21 -6.62
CA SER A 72 -8.29 -12.01 -5.97
C SER A 72 -8.66 -10.53 -5.76
N ILE A 73 -7.66 -9.65 -5.57
CA ILE A 73 -7.86 -8.23 -5.24
C ILE A 73 -7.69 -7.32 -6.45
N CYS A 74 -6.85 -7.70 -7.43
CA CYS A 74 -6.45 -6.85 -8.54
C CYS A 74 -6.71 -7.53 -9.89
N ASN A 75 -7.34 -6.80 -10.82
CA ASN A 75 -7.56 -7.28 -12.19
C ASN A 75 -6.33 -7.02 -13.08
N ARG A 76 -5.20 -7.67 -12.80
CA ARG A 76 -3.94 -7.56 -13.57
C ARG A 76 -3.44 -8.93 -14.03
N PRO A 77 -4.00 -9.49 -15.12
CA PRO A 77 -3.69 -10.85 -15.57
C PRO A 77 -2.23 -11.06 -15.99
N GLU A 78 -1.54 -10.00 -16.43
CA GLU A 78 -0.12 -10.05 -16.83
C GLU A 78 0.83 -10.37 -15.67
N LEU A 79 0.38 -10.14 -14.43
CA LEU A 79 1.15 -10.36 -13.20
C LEU A 79 0.70 -11.61 -12.44
N GLU A 80 -0.30 -12.34 -12.95
CA GLU A 80 -0.77 -13.57 -12.32
C GLU A 80 0.26 -14.70 -12.46
N LEU A 81 0.22 -15.65 -11.52
CA LEU A 81 1.01 -16.87 -11.63
C LEU A 81 0.47 -17.72 -12.78
N ASP A 82 1.37 -18.17 -13.65
CA ASP A 82 1.01 -19.14 -14.68
C ASP A 82 0.78 -20.52 -14.03
N GLU A 83 -0.43 -21.05 -14.18
CA GLU A 83 -0.81 -22.36 -13.64
C GLU A 83 0.06 -23.49 -14.23
N ARG A 84 0.67 -23.27 -15.41
CA ARG A 84 1.60 -24.21 -16.04
C ARG A 84 3.00 -24.17 -15.45
N ARG A 85 3.38 -23.05 -14.81
CA ARG A 85 4.71 -22.82 -14.21
C ARG A 85 4.56 -22.12 -12.86
N PRO A 86 4.06 -22.82 -11.83
CA PRO A 86 3.73 -22.22 -10.53
C PRO A 86 4.93 -21.60 -9.79
N ASN A 87 6.16 -21.98 -10.18
CA ASN A 87 7.39 -21.47 -9.56
C ASN A 87 8.02 -20.28 -10.30
N VAL A 88 7.42 -19.81 -11.40
CA VAL A 88 7.96 -18.70 -12.19
C VAL A 88 7.06 -17.48 -11.99
N MET A 89 7.54 -16.52 -11.20
CA MET A 89 6.86 -15.24 -11.01
C MET A 89 7.21 -14.30 -12.18
N PRO A 90 6.23 -13.81 -12.96
CA PRO A 90 6.50 -12.86 -14.02
C PRO A 90 7.02 -11.55 -13.42
N LYS A 91 8.09 -11.01 -14.02
CA LYS A 91 8.66 -9.73 -13.61
C LYS A 91 7.64 -8.62 -13.77
N THR A 92 7.70 -7.63 -12.90
CA THR A 92 6.79 -6.49 -12.96
C THR A 92 7.11 -5.60 -14.17
N ALA A 93 6.09 -4.99 -14.77
CA ALA A 93 6.24 -4.17 -15.98
C ALA A 93 7.19 -2.96 -15.82
N TYR A 94 7.42 -2.52 -14.57
CA TYR A 94 8.27 -1.39 -14.22
C TYR A 94 9.63 -1.82 -13.64
N THR A 95 10.06 -3.06 -13.83
CA THR A 95 11.39 -3.51 -13.42
C THR A 95 12.47 -2.83 -14.26
N LEU A 96 13.42 -2.16 -13.62
CA LEU A 96 14.60 -1.62 -14.27
C LEU A 96 15.54 -2.77 -14.64
N SER A 97 15.70 -3.01 -15.94
CA SER A 97 16.70 -3.94 -16.45
C SER A 97 17.99 -3.17 -16.70
N LYS A 98 19.15 -3.76 -16.34
CA LYS A 98 20.42 -3.26 -16.86
C LYS A 98 20.48 -3.62 -18.34
N GLU A 99 20.46 -2.61 -19.20
CA GLU A 99 21.03 -2.72 -20.54
C GLU A 99 22.55 -2.93 -20.44
#